data_AF-A0A1M7QYR6-F1
#
_entry.id   AF-A0A1M7QYR6-F1
#
_cell.length_a   1.000
_cell.length_b   1.000
_cell.length_c   1.000
_cell.angle_alpha   90.00
_cell.angle_beta   90.00
_cell.angle_gamma   90.00
#
_symmetry.space_group_name_H-M   'P 1'
#
loop_
_entity.id
_entity.type
_entity.pdbx_description
1 polymer ?
#
loop_
_entity_poly.entity_id
_entity_poly.type
_entity_poly.pdbx_seq_one_letter_code
_entity_poly.pdbx_strand_id
1 'polypeptide(L)'
;MNSGITQGGGIGGPNGNMADDNGNGYGIARWGGVRKQGLIDFAKADNVDRSSQAANYGYLKQELQGEYKGAIDAVKGTNDVAGATAAFCNSFEKPSDPQMASRVEYAMKLG
;
A
#
# COMPACT_ATOMS: atom_id res chain seq x y z
N MET A 1 13.11 11.25 -1.33
CA MET A 1 12.47 11.18 0.00
C MET A 1 12.39 9.73 0.44
N ASN A 2 12.48 9.47 1.74
CA ASN A 2 12.26 8.14 2.32
C ASN A 2 10.76 7.97 2.58
N SER A 3 10.15 6.97 1.94
CA SER A 3 8.73 6.63 2.09
C SER A 3 8.54 5.27 2.77
N GLY A 4 9.62 4.68 3.27
CA GLY A 4 9.63 3.44 4.02
C GLY A 4 9.00 3.64 5.38
N ILE A 5 7.68 3.53 5.44
CA ILE A 5 6.92 3.64 6.68
C ILE A 5 7.00 2.30 7.41
N THR A 6 7.55 2.29 8.62
CA THR A 6 7.58 1.12 9.49
C THR A 6 6.26 0.95 10.23
N GLN A 7 6.09 -0.19 10.88
CA GLN A 7 5.08 -0.34 11.93
C GLN A 7 5.19 0.80 12.94
N GLY A 8 4.06 1.41 13.29
CA GLY A 8 4.00 2.53 14.24
C GLY A 8 4.29 3.91 13.64
N GLY A 9 4.45 4.03 12.33
CA GLY A 9 4.57 5.33 11.64
C GLY A 9 5.99 5.91 11.61
N GLY A 10 6.99 5.15 12.03
CA GLY A 10 8.40 5.54 11.87
C GLY A 10 8.85 5.52 10.41
N ILE A 11 9.94 6.23 10.10
CA ILE A 11 10.58 6.20 8.78
C ILE A 11 11.85 5.35 8.86
N GLY A 12 11.97 4.35 7.97
CA GLY A 12 13.10 3.43 7.97
C GLY A 12 12.97 2.25 7.01
N GLY A 13 13.90 1.29 7.15
CA GLY A 13 13.87 0.04 6.40
C GLY A 13 12.84 -0.97 6.96
N PRO A 14 12.46 -2.00 6.18
CA PRO A 14 11.58 -3.06 6.67
C PRO A 14 12.28 -3.87 7.77
N ASN A 15 11.52 -4.25 8.79
CA ASN A 15 11.96 -5.27 9.75
C ASN A 15 12.10 -6.64 9.06
N GLY A 16 12.82 -7.57 9.67
CA GLY A 16 13.05 -8.91 9.12
C GLY A 16 11.86 -9.87 9.25
N ASN A 17 10.78 -9.48 9.94
CA ASN A 17 9.61 -10.33 10.09
C ASN A 17 8.66 -10.15 8.90
N MET A 18 8.40 -11.24 8.18
CA MET A 18 7.56 -11.25 6.98
C MET A 18 6.11 -11.67 7.26
N ALA A 19 5.66 -11.67 8.52
CA ALA A 19 4.28 -11.99 8.83
C ALA A 19 3.31 -11.03 8.11
N ASP A 20 2.22 -11.59 7.58
CA ASP A 20 1.10 -10.81 7.04
C ASP A 20 0.12 -10.49 8.18
N ASP A 21 0.58 -9.63 9.09
CA ASP A 21 -0.14 -9.25 10.29
C ASP A 21 -0.08 -7.73 10.52
N ASN A 22 -0.85 -7.27 11.49
CA ASN A 22 -0.90 -5.86 11.83
C ASN A 22 0.40 -5.33 12.47
N GLY A 23 1.35 -6.19 12.83
CA GLY A 23 2.60 -5.81 13.50
C GLY A 23 3.79 -5.66 12.56
N ASN A 24 3.72 -6.20 11.34
CA ASN A 24 4.89 -6.35 10.47
C ASN A 24 4.75 -5.75 9.07
N GLY A 25 3.60 -5.14 8.78
CA GLY A 25 3.35 -4.38 7.56
C GLY A 25 4.37 -3.25 7.35
N TYR A 26 4.80 -3.06 6.10
CA TYR A 26 5.83 -2.10 5.72
C TYR A 26 5.42 -1.25 4.50
N GLY A 27 5.94 -0.03 4.42
CA GLY A 27 5.74 0.86 3.29
C GLY A 27 4.34 1.49 3.25
N ILE A 28 4.09 2.27 2.19
CA ILE A 28 2.88 3.10 2.07
C ILE A 28 1.58 2.31 2.00
N ALA A 29 1.61 1.08 1.46
CA ALA A 29 0.45 0.19 1.40
C ALA A 29 0.45 -0.86 2.50
N ARG A 30 1.35 -0.74 3.49
CA ARG A 30 1.42 -1.63 4.66
C ARG A 30 1.57 -3.10 4.28
N TRP A 31 2.39 -3.39 3.28
CA TRP A 31 2.64 -4.74 2.79
C TRP A 31 3.18 -5.66 3.89
N GLY A 32 2.48 -6.79 4.11
CA GLY A 32 2.94 -7.94 4.88
C GLY A 32 3.24 -9.13 3.97
N GLY A 33 3.67 -10.25 4.56
CA GLY A 33 3.75 -11.52 3.84
C GLY A 33 4.62 -11.49 2.58
N VAL A 34 4.11 -12.19 1.56
CA VAL A 34 4.73 -12.27 0.23
C VAL A 34 4.82 -10.92 -0.47
N ARG A 35 3.90 -9.99 -0.19
CA ARG A 35 3.89 -8.66 -0.83
C ARG A 35 5.01 -7.78 -0.29
N LYS A 36 5.37 -7.94 0.99
CA LYS A 36 6.54 -7.28 1.59
C LYS A 36 7.84 -7.78 0.96
N GLN A 37 7.94 -9.09 0.72
CA GLN A 37 9.06 -9.68 0.00
C GLN A 37 9.11 -9.15 -1.44
N GLY A 38 7.96 -9.05 -2.12
CA GLY A 38 7.86 -8.48 -3.46
C GLY A 38 8.41 -7.05 -3.57
N LEU A 39 8.13 -6.18 -2.59
CA LEU A 39 8.72 -4.83 -2.54
C LEU A 39 10.25 -4.88 -2.42
N ILE A 40 10.78 -5.78 -1.59
CA ILE A 40 12.23 -5.93 -1.38
C ILE A 40 12.91 -6.44 -2.66
N ASP A 41 12.29 -7.39 -3.34
CA ASP A 41 12.79 -7.96 -4.59
C ASP A 41 12.72 -6.95 -5.73
N PHE A 42 11.62 -6.17 -5.82
CA PHE A 42 11.50 -5.04 -6.74
C PHE A 42 12.63 -4.04 -6.53
N ALA A 43 12.83 -3.58 -5.29
CA ALA A 43 13.89 -2.62 -4.98
C ALA A 43 15.28 -3.13 -5.35
N LYS A 44 15.54 -4.43 -5.12
CA LYS A 44 16.79 -5.09 -5.51
C LYS A 44 16.96 -5.16 -7.02
N ALA A 45 15.90 -5.51 -7.77
CA ALA A 45 15.92 -5.61 -9.22
C ALA A 45 16.17 -4.24 -9.89
N ASP A 46 15.56 -3.19 -9.35
CA ASP A 46 15.68 -1.82 -9.87
C ASP A 46 16.89 -1.04 -9.28
N ASN A 47 17.70 -1.69 -8.44
CA ASN A 47 18.86 -1.09 -7.77
C ASN A 47 18.52 0.21 -7.01
N VAL A 48 17.38 0.23 -6.34
CA VAL A 48 16.91 1.34 -5.50
C VAL A 48 16.85 0.93 -4.04
N ASP A 49 16.95 1.90 -3.13
CA ASP A 49 16.75 1.62 -1.71
C ASP A 49 15.29 1.20 -1.45
N ARG A 50 15.08 0.09 -0.76
CA ARG A 50 13.75 -0.46 -0.39
C ARG A 50 12.87 0.49 0.43
N SER A 51 13.47 1.47 1.10
CA SER A 51 12.78 2.55 1.83
C SER A 51 12.52 3.79 0.98
N SER A 52 13.05 3.85 -0.24
CA SER A 52 12.84 4.99 -1.12
C SER A 52 11.39 5.09 -1.59
N GLN A 53 10.99 6.32 -1.93
CA GLN A 53 9.74 6.57 -2.66
C GLN A 53 9.70 5.82 -3.99
N ALA A 54 10.85 5.68 -4.67
CA ALA A 54 10.93 4.95 -5.93
C ALA A 54 10.55 3.47 -5.77
N ALA A 55 11.06 2.80 -4.73
CA ALA A 55 10.68 1.43 -4.41
C ALA A 55 9.20 1.32 -4.05
N ASN A 56 8.73 2.16 -3.11
CA ASN A 56 7.35 2.11 -2.61
C ASN A 56 6.33 2.38 -3.73
N TYR A 57 6.48 3.50 -4.44
CA TYR A 57 5.57 3.86 -5.53
C TYR A 57 5.72 2.93 -6.73
N GLY A 58 6.95 2.53 -7.08
CA GLY A 58 7.22 1.65 -8.20
C GLY A 58 6.57 0.28 -8.02
N TYR A 59 6.74 -0.33 -6.84
CA TYR A 59 6.12 -1.62 -6.53
C TYR A 59 4.59 -1.52 -6.44
N LEU A 60 4.05 -0.47 -5.81
CA LEU A 60 2.61 -0.21 -5.80
C LEU A 60 2.05 -0.12 -7.23
N LYS A 61 2.73 0.62 -8.10
CA LYS A 61 2.35 0.76 -9.51
C LYS A 61 2.42 -0.59 -10.24
N GLN A 62 3.46 -1.39 -10.02
CA GLN A 62 3.59 -2.73 -10.61
C GLN A 62 2.40 -3.62 -10.22
N GLU A 63 2.04 -3.66 -8.93
CA GLU A 63 0.89 -4.43 -8.46
C GLU A 63 -0.43 -3.95 -9.10
N LEU A 64 -0.65 -2.63 -9.13
CA LEU A 64 -1.86 -2.01 -9.69
C LEU A 64 -1.95 -2.09 -11.23
N GLN A 65 -0.84 -2.36 -11.92
CA GLN A 65 -0.84 -2.60 -13.37
C GLN A 65 -0.90 -4.10 -13.72
N GLY A 66 -0.56 -4.97 -12.77
CA GLY A 66 -0.60 -6.42 -12.92
C GLY A 66 -1.78 -7.04 -12.19
N GLU A 67 -1.48 -7.77 -11.12
CA GLU A 67 -2.43 -8.60 -10.35
C GLU A 67 -3.64 -7.80 -9.85
N TYR A 68 -3.45 -6.54 -9.47
CA TYR A 68 -4.49 -5.69 -8.87
C TYR A 68 -5.05 -4.65 -9.85
N LYS A 69 -4.92 -4.85 -11.17
CA LYS A 69 -5.50 -3.92 -12.16
C LYS A 69 -7.00 -3.66 -11.96
N GLY A 70 -7.74 -4.65 -11.45
CA GLY A 70 -9.15 -4.51 -11.13
C GLY A 70 -9.45 -3.47 -10.04
N ALA A 71 -8.49 -3.15 -9.17
CA ALA A 71 -8.65 -2.07 -8.18
C ALA A 71 -8.68 -0.69 -8.86
N ILE A 72 -7.91 -0.49 -9.92
CA ILE A 72 -7.94 0.75 -10.70
C ILE A 72 -9.29 0.88 -11.43
N ASP A 73 -9.76 -0.21 -12.04
CA ASP A 73 -11.05 -0.23 -12.73
C ASP A 73 -12.20 0.05 -11.74
N ALA A 74 -12.16 -0.54 -10.54
CA ALA A 74 -13.13 -0.32 -9.49
C ALA A 74 -13.16 1.14 -9.03
N VAL A 75 -12.01 1.76 -8.80
CA VAL A 75 -11.92 3.18 -8.41
C VAL A 75 -12.47 4.09 -9.51
N LYS A 76 -12.10 3.85 -10.77
CA LYS A 76 -12.58 4.63 -11.93
C LYS A 76 -14.08 4.51 -12.17
N GLY A 77 -14.71 3.45 -11.68
CA GLY A 77 -16.17 3.26 -11.78
C GLY A 77 -16.98 4.04 -10.75
N THR A 78 -16.35 4.78 -9.85
CA THR A 78 -17.02 5.56 -8.80
C THR A 78 -17.05 7.05 -9.13
N ASN A 79 -18.04 7.77 -8.58
CA ASN A 79 -18.25 9.20 -8.88
C ASN A 79 -17.97 10.12 -7.68
N ASP A 80 -17.51 9.56 -6.55
CA ASP A 80 -17.24 10.31 -5.34
C ASP A 80 -16.07 9.72 -4.54
N VAL A 81 -15.48 10.52 -3.66
CA VAL A 81 -14.30 10.17 -2.87
C VAL A 81 -14.57 8.99 -1.94
N ALA A 82 -15.78 8.89 -1.37
CA ALA A 82 -16.14 7.82 -0.46
C ALA A 82 -16.20 6.46 -1.17
N GLY A 83 -16.83 6.43 -2.34
CA GLY A 83 -16.89 5.28 -3.25
C GLY A 83 -15.52 4.85 -3.72
N ALA A 84 -14.67 5.79 -4.17
CA ALA A 84 -13.29 5.51 -4.56
C ALA A 84 -12.48 4.90 -3.42
N THR A 85 -12.63 5.45 -2.20
CA THR A 85 -11.96 4.95 -0.99
C THR A 85 -12.40 3.53 -0.67
N ALA A 86 -13.70 3.26 -0.73
CA ALA A 86 -14.25 1.92 -0.50
C ALA A 86 -13.79 0.93 -1.56
N ALA A 87 -13.81 1.33 -2.84
CA ALA A 87 -13.39 0.50 -3.96
C ALA A 87 -11.92 0.09 -3.83
N PHE A 88 -11.03 1.03 -3.49
CA PHE A 88 -9.62 0.73 -3.28
C PHE A 88 -9.39 -0.17 -2.05
N CYS A 89 -10.04 0.14 -0.93
CA CYS A 89 -9.95 -0.66 0.30
C CYS A 89 -10.36 -2.12 0.05
N ASN A 90 -11.48 -2.35 -0.62
CA ASN A 90 -12.02 -3.69 -0.87
C ASN A 90 -11.25 -4.46 -1.96
N SER A 91 -10.63 -3.75 -2.92
CA SER A 91 -10.01 -4.39 -4.08
C SER A 91 -8.51 -4.59 -3.93
N PHE A 92 -7.82 -3.68 -3.24
CA PHE A 92 -6.36 -3.66 -3.11
C PHE A 92 -5.87 -3.94 -1.68
N GLU A 93 -6.37 -3.18 -0.69
CA GLU A 93 -5.86 -3.28 0.68
C GLU A 93 -6.36 -4.52 1.41
N LYS A 94 -7.64 -4.87 1.24
CA LYS A 94 -8.32 -6.03 1.85
C LYS A 94 -7.98 -6.23 3.35
N PRO A 95 -8.09 -5.18 4.19
CA PRO A 95 -7.80 -5.31 5.61
C PRO A 95 -8.85 -6.17 6.32
N SER A 96 -8.46 -6.83 7.41
CA SER A 96 -9.39 -7.56 8.28
C SER A 96 -10.34 -6.62 9.03
N ASP A 97 -9.88 -5.42 9.41
CA ASP A 97 -10.70 -4.32 9.92
C ASP A 97 -10.57 -3.10 8.99
N PRO A 98 -11.58 -2.83 8.14
CA PRO A 98 -11.53 -1.75 7.17
C PRO A 98 -11.53 -0.34 7.75
N GLN A 99 -12.10 -0.10 8.94
CA GLN A 99 -12.23 1.25 9.52
C GLN A 99 -12.70 2.33 8.51
N MET A 100 -13.69 1.99 7.69
CA MET A 100 -14.07 2.77 6.49
C MET A 100 -14.50 4.21 6.79
N ALA A 101 -15.19 4.46 7.91
CA ALA A 101 -15.60 5.81 8.29
C ALA A 101 -14.39 6.75 8.43
N SER A 102 -13.38 6.33 9.19
CA SER A 102 -12.14 7.09 9.37
C SER A 102 -11.40 7.30 8.04
N ARG A 103 -11.35 6.27 7.19
CA ARG A 103 -10.68 6.35 5.88
C ARG A 103 -11.33 7.37 4.95
N VAL A 104 -12.66 7.34 4.86
CA VAL A 104 -13.42 8.31 4.07
C VAL A 104 -13.26 9.71 4.63
N GLU A 105 -13.29 9.87 5.95
CA GLU A 105 -13.07 11.18 6.59
C GLU A 105 -11.69 11.76 6.23
N TYR A 106 -10.63 10.94 6.29
CA TYR A 106 -9.29 11.38 5.89
C TYR A 106 -9.21 11.67 4.39
N ALA A 107 -9.78 10.83 3.53
CA ALA A 107 -9.78 11.05 2.08
C ALA A 107 -10.49 12.34 1.68
N MET A 108 -11.63 12.64 2.32
CA MET A 108 -12.40 13.87 2.10
C MET A 108 -11.66 15.14 2.51
N LYS A 109 -10.66 15.06 3.40
CA LYS A 109 -9.80 16.21 3.79
C LYS A 109 -8.71 16.52 2.75
N LEU A 110 -8.45 15.59 1.84
CA LEU A 110 -7.39 15.69 0.83
C LEU A 110 -7.90 16.12 -0.55
N GLY A 111 -9.21 15.99 -0.82
CA GLY A 111 -9.87 16.41 -2.06
C GLY A 111 -10.45 17.82 -1.95
#